data_AF-A0A0G2QK75-F1
#
_entry.id   AF-A0A0G2QK75-F1
#
_cell.length_a   1.000
_cell.length_b   1.000
_cell.length_c   1.000
_cell.angle_alpha   90.00
_cell.angle_beta   90.00
_cell.angle_gamma   90.00
#
_symmetry.space_group_name_H-M   'P 1'
#
loop_
_entity.id
_entity.type
_entity.pdbx_description
1 polymer ?
#
loop_
_entity_poly.entity_id
_entity_poly.type
_entity_poly.pdbx_seq_one_letter_code
_entity_poly.pdbx_strand_id
1 'polypeptide(L)'
;AAEAKALNEEALQAAVGLPVDRKIPLIAFVGRLEEQKGPDVVAAAIPEILEEEDVQIVLLGTGKKKFERLFKAAEEKYPDKVAAIVKFNAPQAHHIMAGADLLAVTSRFEPCGLIQLQGMRYGTPCACASTGGLVDTVVEGKTGFQMGRVRVD
;
A
#
# COMPACT_ATOMS: atom_id res chain seq x y z
N ALA A 1 -6.68 -7.24 -19.31
CA ALA A 1 -5.87 -6.99 -18.11
C ALA A 1 -6.34 -5.72 -17.40
N ALA A 2 -6.25 -4.55 -18.03
CA ALA A 2 -6.71 -3.28 -17.46
C ALA A 2 -8.19 -3.29 -17.01
N GLU A 3 -9.11 -3.77 -17.86
CA GLU A 3 -10.54 -3.83 -17.49
C GLU A 3 -10.81 -4.72 -16.26
N ALA A 4 -10.12 -5.87 -16.17
CA ALA A 4 -10.26 -6.75 -15.01
C ALA A 4 -9.69 -6.11 -13.74
N LYS A 5 -8.65 -5.28 -13.86
CA LYS A 5 -8.08 -4.52 -12.74
C LYS A 5 -9.07 -3.50 -12.22
N ALA A 6 -9.69 -2.70 -13.11
CA ALA A 6 -10.72 -1.72 -12.73
C ALA A 6 -11.92 -2.37 -12.02
N LEU A 7 -12.37 -3.55 -12.47
CA LEU A 7 -13.43 -4.29 -11.78
C LEU A 7 -13.00 -4.76 -10.38
N ASN A 8 -11.75 -5.19 -10.21
CA ASN A 8 -11.22 -5.56 -8.89
C ASN A 8 -11.03 -4.34 -7.98
N GLU A 9 -10.72 -3.18 -8.54
CA GLU A 9 -10.59 -1.91 -7.81
C GLU A 9 -11.95 -1.47 -7.26
N GLU A 10 -12.99 -1.43 -8.08
CA GLU A 10 -14.36 -1.10 -7.64
C GLU A 10 -14.86 -2.09 -6.58
N ALA A 11 -14.57 -3.38 -6.76
CA ALA A 11 -14.90 -4.41 -5.78
C ALA A 11 -14.12 -4.22 -4.46
N LEU A 12 -12.85 -3.80 -4.53
CA LEU A 12 -12.04 -3.49 -3.37
C LEU A 12 -12.59 -2.28 -2.63
N GLN A 13 -12.86 -1.17 -3.34
CA GLN A 13 -13.45 0.06 -2.79
C GLN A 13 -14.74 -0.25 -2.04
N ALA A 14 -15.67 -0.97 -2.67
CA ALA A 14 -16.92 -1.40 -2.05
C ALA A 14 -16.70 -2.29 -0.82
N ALA A 15 -15.76 -3.24 -0.88
CA ALA A 15 -15.48 -4.17 0.21
C ALA A 15 -14.86 -3.50 1.44
N VAL A 16 -14.14 -2.39 1.26
CA VAL A 16 -13.50 -1.65 2.35
C VAL A 16 -14.28 -0.40 2.78
N GLY A 17 -15.42 -0.13 2.14
CA GLY A 17 -16.32 0.97 2.49
C GLY A 17 -15.88 2.34 1.97
N LEU A 18 -15.00 2.38 0.96
CA LEU A 18 -14.60 3.62 0.29
C LEU A 18 -15.58 3.97 -0.84
N PRO A 19 -15.67 5.25 -1.26
CA PRO A 19 -16.41 5.64 -2.45
C PRO A 19 -15.96 4.82 -3.67
N VAL A 20 -16.92 4.24 -4.39
CA VAL A 20 -16.64 3.42 -5.57
C VAL A 20 -16.52 4.33 -6.80
N ASP A 21 -15.29 4.55 -7.25
CA ASP A 21 -14.97 5.29 -8.46
C ASP A 21 -13.59 4.85 -9.00
N ARG A 22 -13.60 4.12 -10.13
CA ARG A 22 -12.39 3.64 -10.82
C ARG A 22 -11.48 4.75 -11.39
N LYS A 23 -11.88 6.02 -11.26
CA LYS A 23 -11.06 7.17 -11.68
C LYS A 23 -10.17 7.68 -10.56
N ILE A 24 -10.45 7.30 -9.31
CA ILE A 24 -9.69 7.72 -8.14
C ILE A 24 -8.57 6.70 -7.91
N PRO A 25 -7.29 7.04 -8.10
CA PRO A 25 -6.21 6.10 -7.93
C PRO A 25 -6.18 5.50 -6.53
N LEU A 26 -5.92 4.19 -6.43
CA LEU A 26 -5.87 3.47 -5.16
C LEU A 26 -4.44 3.01 -4.82
N ILE A 27 -3.89 3.57 -3.74
CA ILE A 27 -2.59 3.19 -3.18
C ILE A 27 -2.80 2.15 -2.07
N ALA A 28 -1.99 1.10 -2.08
CA ALA A 28 -2.05 0.04 -1.07
C ALA A 28 -0.77 -0.08 -0.27
N PHE A 29 -0.90 -0.38 1.02
CA PHE A 29 0.17 -0.92 1.86
C PHE A 29 -0.25 -2.28 2.40
N VAL A 30 0.61 -3.29 2.25
CA VAL A 30 0.37 -4.63 2.79
C VAL A 30 1.63 -5.14 3.49
N GLY A 31 1.57 -5.37 4.80
CA GLY A 31 2.72 -5.88 5.52
C GLY A 31 2.54 -6.05 7.02
N ARG A 32 3.55 -6.67 7.65
CA ARG A 32 3.66 -6.70 9.12
C ARG A 32 3.86 -5.27 9.63
N LEU A 33 3.17 -4.92 10.71
CA LEU A 33 3.31 -3.60 11.33
C LEU A 33 4.47 -3.62 12.32
N GLU A 34 5.67 -3.53 11.76
CA GLU A 34 6.96 -3.45 12.44
C GLU A 34 7.80 -2.33 11.82
N GLU A 35 8.76 -1.79 12.57
CA GLU A 35 9.67 -0.73 12.11
C GLU A 35 10.32 -1.10 10.78
N GLN A 36 10.69 -2.38 10.61
CA GLN A 36 11.26 -2.90 9.37
C GLN A 36 10.44 -2.52 8.12
N LYS A 37 9.11 -2.55 8.21
CA LYS A 37 8.20 -2.34 7.08
C LYS A 37 7.76 -0.89 6.88
N GLY A 38 8.17 0.01 7.75
CA GLY A 38 7.85 1.45 7.66
C GLY A 38 6.36 1.82 7.68
N PRO A 39 5.51 1.21 8.55
CA PRO A 39 4.11 1.62 8.67
C PRO A 39 3.95 3.07 9.17
N ASP A 40 4.87 3.53 10.01
CA ASP A 40 4.98 4.94 10.41
C ASP A 40 5.29 5.87 9.25
N VAL A 41 6.14 5.45 8.31
CA VAL A 41 6.54 6.25 7.16
C VAL A 41 5.35 6.46 6.21
N VAL A 42 4.62 5.39 5.89
CA VAL A 42 3.40 5.53 5.07
C VAL A 42 2.34 6.36 5.82
N ALA A 43 2.14 6.14 7.12
CA ALA A 43 1.16 6.90 7.90
C ALA A 43 1.49 8.41 7.96
N ALA A 44 2.78 8.76 8.04
CA ALA A 44 3.24 10.15 8.04
C ALA A 44 3.05 10.85 6.68
N ALA A 45 3.10 10.10 5.58
CA ALA A 45 2.92 10.64 4.22
C ALA A 45 1.44 10.84 3.83
N ILE A 46 0.50 10.16 4.49
CA ILE A 46 -0.94 10.23 4.16
C ILE A 46 -1.47 11.68 4.09
N PRO A 47 -1.22 12.57 5.07
CA PRO A 47 -1.75 13.93 5.02
C PRO A 47 -1.28 14.73 3.81
N GLU A 48 0.00 14.63 3.45
CA GLU A 48 0.60 15.33 2.29
C GLU A 48 0.03 14.79 0.98
N ILE A 49 -0.03 13.46 0.83
CA ILE A 49 -0.61 12.81 -0.35
C ILE A 49 -2.06 13.24 -0.57
N LEU A 50 -2.87 13.27 0.49
CA LEU A 50 -4.29 13.63 0.41
C LEU A 50 -4.55 15.15 0.29
N GLU A 51 -3.54 15.98 0.55
CA GLU A 51 -3.62 17.43 0.33
C GLU A 51 -3.34 17.78 -1.14
N GLU A 52 -2.40 17.07 -1.77
CA GLU A 52 -2.00 17.32 -3.15
C GLU A 52 -2.83 16.57 -4.19
N GLU A 53 -3.29 15.35 -3.87
CA GLU A 53 -3.87 14.43 -4.85
C GLU A 53 -5.22 13.85 -4.41
N ASP A 54 -6.12 13.66 -5.39
CA ASP A 54 -7.40 12.97 -5.16
C ASP A 54 -7.22 11.45 -5.26
N VAL A 55 -6.77 10.83 -4.17
CA VAL A 55 -6.48 9.38 -4.12
C VAL A 55 -7.12 8.68 -2.93
N GLN A 56 -7.23 7.36 -3.03
CA GLN A 56 -7.61 6.48 -1.93
C GLN A 56 -6.44 5.63 -1.46
N ILE A 57 -6.45 5.28 -0.18
CA ILE A 57 -5.37 4.53 0.48
C ILE A 57 -5.95 3.35 1.26
N VAL A 58 -5.48 2.14 0.97
CA VAL A 58 -5.87 0.92 1.70
C VAL A 58 -4.65 0.35 2.44
N LEU A 59 -4.79 0.19 3.74
CA LEU A 59 -3.73 -0.27 4.63
C LEU A 59 -4.10 -1.63 5.22
N LEU A 60 -3.31 -2.67 4.97
CA LEU A 60 -3.51 -4.02 5.55
C LEU A 60 -2.29 -4.47 6.34
N GLY A 61 -2.51 -4.80 7.62
CA GLY A 61 -1.44 -5.34 8.45
C GLY A 61 -1.82 -5.54 9.90
N THR A 62 -1.03 -6.34 10.61
CA THR A 62 -1.07 -6.47 12.08
C THR A 62 0.34 -6.46 12.64
N GLY A 63 0.48 -6.11 13.92
CA GLY A 63 1.80 -6.09 14.57
C GLY A 63 1.82 -5.24 15.83
N LYS A 64 2.79 -4.32 15.93
CA LYS A 64 2.92 -3.47 17.12
C LYS A 64 1.72 -2.53 17.23
N LYS A 65 1.07 -2.53 18.40
CA LYS A 65 -0.14 -1.73 18.67
C LYS A 65 -0.01 -0.24 18.38
N LYS A 66 1.20 0.33 18.49
CA LYS A 66 1.44 1.74 18.12
C LYS A 66 1.15 2.01 16.64
N PHE A 67 1.53 1.10 15.74
CA PHE A 67 1.32 1.25 14.30
C PHE A 67 -0.12 0.92 13.91
N GLU A 68 -0.73 -0.08 14.56
CA GLU A 68 -2.17 -0.35 14.41
C GLU A 68 -3.01 0.88 14.74
N ARG A 69 -2.68 1.58 15.84
CA ARG A 69 -3.33 2.85 16.21
C ARG A 69 -3.08 3.97 15.21
N LEU A 70 -1.88 4.09 14.63
CA LEU A 70 -1.62 5.08 13.58
C LEU A 70 -2.50 4.85 12.36
N PHE A 71 -2.63 3.61 11.90
CA PHE A 71 -3.48 3.28 10.75
C PHE A 71 -4.96 3.54 11.05
N LYS A 72 -5.44 3.15 12.23
CA LYS A 72 -6.82 3.45 12.64
C LYS A 72 -7.09 4.95 12.80
N ALA A 73 -6.15 5.71 13.35
CA ALA A 73 -6.27 7.16 13.42
C ALA A 73 -6.32 7.82 12.03
N ALA A 74 -5.60 7.28 11.04
CA ALA A 74 -5.66 7.77 9.66
C ALA A 74 -7.03 7.50 9.01
N GLU A 75 -7.58 6.29 9.19
CA GLU A 75 -8.95 5.94 8.75
C GLU A 75 -10.00 6.84 9.42
N GLU A 76 -9.93 7.05 10.74
CA GLU A 76 -10.85 7.93 11.48
C GLU A 76 -10.79 9.39 10.99
N LYS A 77 -9.59 9.87 10.64
CA LYS A 77 -9.39 11.25 10.16
C LYS A 77 -9.86 11.44 8.72
N TYR A 78 -9.78 10.39 7.89
CA TYR A 78 -10.06 10.45 6.45
C TYR A 78 -10.96 9.28 6.00
N PRO A 79 -12.20 9.17 6.52
CA PRO A 79 -13.02 7.96 6.36
C PRO A 79 -13.40 7.63 4.90
N ASP A 80 -13.50 8.64 4.04
CA ASP A 80 -13.83 8.46 2.62
C ASP A 80 -12.59 8.27 1.72
N LYS A 81 -11.39 8.29 2.31
CA LYS A 81 -10.11 8.22 1.57
C LYS A 81 -9.18 7.13 2.08
N VAL A 82 -9.25 6.76 3.35
CA VAL A 82 -8.35 5.80 3.98
C VAL A 82 -9.13 4.66 4.62
N ALA A 83 -8.81 3.42 4.23
CA ALA A 83 -9.33 2.22 4.88
C ALA A 83 -8.20 1.44 5.56
N ALA A 84 -8.35 1.16 6.86
CA ALA A 84 -7.33 0.50 7.67
C ALA A 84 -7.79 -0.87 8.17
N ILE A 85 -7.25 -1.91 7.57
CA ILE A 85 -7.60 -3.31 7.83
C ILE A 85 -6.57 -3.91 8.80
N VAL A 86 -6.81 -3.71 10.10
CA VAL A 86 -5.94 -4.23 11.17
C VAL A 86 -6.32 -5.67 11.54
N LYS A 87 -6.15 -6.59 10.59
CA LYS A 87 -6.37 -8.03 10.79
C LYS A 87 -5.50 -8.84 9.84
N PHE A 88 -5.13 -10.05 10.26
CA PHE A 88 -4.55 -11.02 9.33
C PHE A 88 -5.67 -11.52 8.41
N ASN A 89 -5.56 -11.25 7.11
CA ASN A 89 -6.56 -11.67 6.13
C ASN A 89 -5.90 -11.89 4.76
N ALA A 90 -5.54 -13.14 4.46
CA ALA A 90 -4.91 -13.51 3.19
C ALA A 90 -5.83 -13.27 1.98
N PRO A 91 -7.14 -13.63 1.98
CA PRO A 91 -8.05 -13.27 0.90
C PRO A 91 -8.07 -11.76 0.62
N GLN A 92 -8.10 -10.93 1.66
CA GLN A 92 -8.06 -9.48 1.50
C GLN A 92 -6.74 -9.00 0.88
N ALA A 93 -5.61 -9.61 1.23
CA ALA A 93 -4.33 -9.28 0.61
C ALA A 93 -4.39 -9.53 -0.91
N HIS A 94 -4.94 -10.65 -1.37
CA HIS A 94 -5.12 -10.90 -2.80
C HIS A 94 -6.05 -9.88 -3.48
N HIS A 95 -7.13 -9.50 -2.80
CA HIS A 95 -8.07 -8.50 -3.32
C HIS A 95 -7.40 -7.13 -3.48
N ILE A 96 -6.61 -6.72 -2.48
CA ILE A 96 -5.81 -5.49 -2.53
C ILE A 96 -4.81 -5.54 -3.69
N MET A 97 -4.07 -6.65 -3.83
CA MET A 97 -3.05 -6.77 -4.89
C MET A 97 -3.67 -6.75 -6.28
N ALA A 98 -4.89 -7.27 -6.44
CA ALA A 98 -5.63 -7.24 -7.70
C ALA A 98 -6.23 -5.87 -8.02
N GLY A 99 -6.72 -5.14 -7.01
CA GLY A 99 -7.45 -3.88 -7.19
C GLY A 99 -6.61 -2.61 -7.11
N ALA A 100 -5.51 -2.58 -6.34
CA ALA A 100 -4.74 -1.36 -6.14
C ALA A 100 -3.91 -0.96 -7.37
N ASP A 101 -3.82 0.34 -7.67
CA ASP A 101 -3.00 0.87 -8.77
C ASP A 101 -1.52 0.92 -8.42
N LEU A 102 -1.21 1.14 -7.15
CA LEU A 102 0.16 1.27 -6.66
C LEU A 102 0.33 0.57 -5.33
N LEU A 103 1.38 -0.24 -5.22
CA LEU A 103 1.78 -0.83 -3.94
C LEU A 103 2.91 -0.01 -3.31
N ALA A 104 2.66 0.60 -2.16
CA ALA A 104 3.66 1.29 -1.35
C ALA A 104 4.44 0.29 -0.50
N VAL A 105 5.76 0.19 -0.73
CA VAL A 105 6.68 -0.69 0.01
C VAL A 105 7.75 0.15 0.70
N THR A 106 7.39 0.74 1.84
CA THR A 106 8.21 1.71 2.61
C THR A 106 9.21 1.04 3.57
N SER A 107 9.73 -0.14 3.20
CA SER A 107 10.58 -0.93 4.09
C SER A 107 11.94 -0.27 4.32
N ARG A 108 12.39 -0.20 5.58
CA ARG A 108 13.73 0.27 5.97
C ARG A 108 14.81 -0.73 5.55
N PHE A 109 14.50 -2.02 5.62
CA PHE A 109 15.34 -3.09 5.11
C PHE A 109 14.51 -4.29 4.64
N GLU A 110 14.85 -4.82 3.47
CA GLU A 110 14.12 -5.91 2.81
C GLU A 110 15.10 -6.90 2.16
N PRO A 111 15.43 -8.05 2.78
CA PRO A 111 16.42 -8.98 2.20
C PRO A 111 16.09 -9.42 0.77
N CYS A 112 14.81 -9.68 0.52
CA CYS A 112 14.27 -9.99 -0.80
C CYS A 112 12.95 -9.25 -1.00
N GLY A 113 11.95 -9.61 -0.18
CA GLY A 113 10.58 -9.10 -0.27
C GLY A 113 9.72 -9.99 -1.15
N LEU A 114 8.59 -10.45 -0.61
CA LEU A 114 7.59 -11.21 -1.39
C LEU A 114 6.50 -10.29 -1.94
N ILE A 115 6.21 -9.19 -1.24
CA ILE A 115 5.04 -8.38 -1.54
C ILE A 115 5.18 -7.69 -2.90
N GLN A 116 6.36 -7.19 -3.26
CA GLN A 116 6.59 -6.58 -4.57
C GLN A 116 6.51 -7.61 -5.71
N LEU A 117 6.98 -8.85 -5.48
CA LEU A 117 6.87 -9.93 -6.46
C LEU A 117 5.40 -10.32 -6.69
N GLN A 118 4.62 -10.39 -5.62
CA GLN A 118 3.17 -10.60 -5.69
C GLN A 118 2.50 -9.42 -6.41
N GLY A 119 2.89 -8.18 -6.14
CA GLY A 119 2.29 -6.99 -6.74
C GLY A 119 2.49 -7.00 -8.25
N MET A 120 3.74 -7.17 -8.67
CA MET A 120 4.09 -7.31 -10.09
C MET A 120 3.36 -8.48 -10.77
N ARG A 121 3.16 -9.60 -10.07
CA ARG A 121 2.40 -10.74 -10.61
C ARG A 121 0.93 -10.39 -10.88
N TYR A 122 0.35 -9.50 -10.08
CA TYR A 122 -1.02 -9.00 -10.24
C TYR A 122 -1.12 -7.78 -11.16
N GLY A 123 0.00 -7.32 -11.73
CA GLY A 123 0.03 -6.11 -12.55
C GLY A 123 -0.09 -4.81 -11.74
N THR A 124 0.37 -4.84 -10.49
CA THR A 124 0.39 -3.69 -9.58
C THR A 124 1.84 -3.23 -9.39
N PRO A 125 2.25 -2.10 -10.02
CA PRO A 125 3.58 -1.56 -9.85
C PRO A 125 3.84 -1.16 -8.39
N CYS A 126 5.12 -1.14 -8.01
CA CYS A 126 5.53 -0.86 -6.64
C CYS A 126 6.26 0.48 -6.53
N ALA A 127 5.79 1.38 -5.68
CA ALA A 127 6.59 2.50 -5.19
C ALA A 127 7.32 2.02 -3.93
N CYS A 128 8.63 1.81 -4.04
CA CYS A 128 9.40 1.07 -3.04
C CYS A 128 10.64 1.81 -2.56
N ALA A 129 11.02 1.55 -1.31
CA ALA A 129 12.30 1.99 -0.78
C ALA A 129 13.46 1.27 -1.48
N SER A 130 14.55 1.98 -1.71
CA SER A 130 15.75 1.46 -2.38
C SER A 130 16.65 0.70 -1.40
N THR A 131 16.21 -0.50 -1.00
CA THR A 131 16.91 -1.37 -0.05
C THR A 131 16.77 -2.86 -0.39
N GLY A 132 17.84 -3.63 -0.19
CA GLY A 132 17.92 -5.06 -0.43
C GLY A 132 17.28 -5.51 -1.74
N GLY A 133 16.48 -6.58 -1.72
CA GLY A 133 15.91 -7.17 -2.93
C GLY A 133 14.90 -6.31 -3.68
N LEU A 134 14.42 -5.20 -3.09
CA LEU A 134 13.60 -4.23 -3.82
C LEU A 134 14.39 -3.54 -4.93
N VAL A 135 15.70 -3.32 -4.72
CA VAL A 135 16.60 -2.75 -5.74
C VAL A 135 16.79 -3.72 -6.90
N ASP A 136 16.88 -5.02 -6.61
CA ASP A 136 17.10 -6.05 -7.63
C ASP A 136 15.83 -6.35 -8.45
N THR A 137 14.65 -6.22 -7.83
CA THR A 137 13.39 -6.72 -8.40
C THR A 137 12.48 -5.62 -8.97
N VAL A 138 12.59 -4.37 -8.49
CA VAL A 138 11.78 -3.24 -8.98
C VAL A 138 12.65 -2.35 -9.86
N VAL A 139 12.36 -2.36 -11.16
CA VAL A 139 13.09 -1.58 -12.16
C VAL A 139 12.35 -0.28 -12.43
N GLU A 140 13.05 0.84 -12.16
CA GLU A 140 12.55 2.20 -12.34
C GLU A 140 11.91 2.40 -13.72
N GLY A 141 10.68 2.92 -13.73
CA GLY A 141 9.92 3.20 -14.96
C GLY A 141 9.49 1.97 -15.76
N LYS A 142 9.77 0.74 -15.29
CA LYS A 142 9.34 -0.51 -15.94
C LYS A 142 8.39 -1.33 -15.08
N THR A 143 8.75 -1.59 -13.84
CA THR A 143 7.95 -2.41 -12.91
C THR A 143 7.58 -1.68 -11.61
N GLY A 144 8.06 -0.45 -11.44
CA GLY A 144 7.73 0.40 -10.32
C GLY A 144 8.64 1.62 -10.24
N PHE A 145 8.71 2.20 -9.04
CA PHE A 145 9.39 3.44 -8.73
C PHE A 145 10.25 3.27 -7.47
N GLN A 146 11.49 3.74 -7.52
CA GLN A 146 12.48 3.72 -6.46
C GLN A 146 12.47 5.07 -5.73
N MET A 147 12.08 5.07 -4.45
CA MET A 147 11.90 6.28 -3.64
C MET A 147 13.15 6.65 -2.82
N GLY A 148 14.27 5.97 -3.03
CA GLY A 148 15.48 6.12 -2.22
C GLY A 148 15.40 5.39 -0.88
N ARG A 149 16.42 5.58 -0.03
CA ARG A 149 16.50 4.89 1.27
C ARG A 149 15.62 5.58 2.31
N VAL A 150 14.78 4.77 2.96
CA VAL A 150 14.02 5.17 4.15
C VAL A 150 14.90 4.96 5.39
N ARG A 151 15.16 6.04 6.13
CA ARG A 151 16.08 6.01 7.29
C ARG A 151 15.37 5.58 8.58
N VAL A 152 16.20 5.27 9.57
CA VAL A 152 15.82 4.87 10.93
C VAL A 152 16.35 5.95 11.88
N ASP A 153 15.92 7.18 11.70
CA ASP A 153 16.19 8.28 12.64
C ASP A 153 15.39 8.07 13.92
#